data_AF-A0A7C1G2F2-F1
#
_entry.id   AF-A0A7C1G2F2-F1
#
_cell.length_a   1.000
_cell.length_b   1.000
_cell.length_c   1.000
_cell.angle_alpha   90.00
_cell.angle_beta   90.00
_cell.angle_gamma   90.00
#
_symmetry.space_group_name_H-M   'P 1'
#
loop_
_entity.id
_entity.type
_entity.pdbx_description
1 polymer ?
#
loop_
_entity_poly.entity_id
_entity_poly.type
_entity_poly.pdbx_seq_one_letter_code
_entity_poly.pdbx_strand_id
1 'polypeptide(L)'
;MTLTDTVIRRIITKLVKGQDYRIEIVTLIDAEFLQYVIDFFKRIVDAKLKNLNVTIDWYKKELLDPNLSSDDIAINSGLNKKTISNMYNSATKEIVLEASLEHYDTLYQSINDLIENDGDINITLTIKLRNVSVDLNINESLIVINTLAVKRAALRGGLWSTAGKQVEKPLMITLCKLFNVPAKHFDQSRLPESMREVDFYLIGNTDKDRFRCEVKLMGKGNPES
;
A
#
# COMPACT_ATOMS: atom_id res chain seq x y z
N MET A 1 5.86 -5.43 -2.52
CA MET A 1 6.76 -4.66 -1.64
C MET A 1 7.38 -5.60 -0.63
N THR A 2 8.64 -5.37 -0.25
CA THR A 2 9.38 -6.29 0.62
C THR A 2 10.14 -5.48 1.66
N LEU A 3 9.96 -5.82 2.94
CA LEU A 3 10.73 -5.23 4.03
C LEU A 3 12.18 -5.67 3.89
N THR A 4 13.11 -4.76 4.14
CA THR A 4 14.52 -5.12 4.18
C THR A 4 14.82 -5.98 5.40
N ASP A 5 15.82 -6.86 5.30
CA ASP A 5 16.31 -7.67 6.43
C ASP A 5 16.63 -6.81 7.66
N THR A 6 17.10 -5.59 7.44
CA THR A 6 17.42 -4.64 8.51
C THR A 6 16.15 -4.22 9.27
N VAL A 7 15.07 -3.91 8.57
CA VAL A 7 13.78 -3.55 9.20
C VAL A 7 13.19 -4.76 9.93
N ILE A 8 13.22 -5.95 9.31
CA ILE A 8 12.76 -7.20 9.94
C ILE A 8 13.51 -7.44 11.26
N ARG A 9 14.84 -7.34 11.25
CA ARG A 9 15.66 -7.50 12.47
C ARG A 9 15.33 -6.48 13.55
N ARG A 10 15.10 -5.21 13.19
CA ARG A 10 14.70 -4.18 14.16
C ARG A 10 13.35 -4.49 14.79
N ILE A 11 12.36 -4.88 13.98
CA ILE A 11 11.03 -5.28 14.46
C ILE A 11 11.16 -6.44 15.45
N ILE A 12 11.87 -7.51 15.09
CA ILE A 12 12.07 -8.69 15.95
C ILE A 12 12.80 -8.30 17.24
N THR A 13 13.84 -7.48 17.15
CA THR A 13 14.60 -7.01 18.32
C THR A 13 13.69 -6.25 19.30
N LYS A 14 12.81 -5.39 18.78
CA LYS A 14 11.84 -4.67 19.60
C LYS A 14 10.83 -5.61 20.25
N LEU A 15 10.26 -6.54 19.48
CA LEU A 15 9.32 -7.54 19.98
C LEU A 15 9.90 -8.38 21.12
N VAL A 16 11.11 -8.92 20.94
CA VAL A 16 11.81 -9.71 21.97
C VAL A 16 12.08 -8.90 23.24
N LYS A 17 12.30 -7.58 23.12
CA LYS A 17 12.51 -6.67 24.25
C LYS A 17 11.21 -6.12 24.85
N GLY A 18 10.04 -6.55 24.38
CA GLY A 18 8.75 -6.01 24.81
C GLY A 18 8.52 -4.55 24.42
N GLN A 19 9.21 -4.06 23.38
CA GLN A 19 9.13 -2.69 22.88
C GLN A 19 8.16 -2.57 21.71
N ASP A 20 7.61 -1.37 21.51
CA ASP A 20 6.73 -1.09 20.39
C ASP A 20 7.48 -1.08 19.05
N TYR A 21 7.16 -2.02 18.17
CA TYR A 21 7.71 -2.17 16.82
C TYR A 21 6.96 -1.36 15.75
N ARG A 22 5.76 -0.87 16.06
CA ARG A 22 4.87 -0.20 15.09
C ARG A 22 5.50 1.02 14.47
N ILE A 23 6.38 1.71 15.22
CA ILE A 23 7.13 2.86 14.73
C ILE A 23 8.00 2.53 13.52
N GLU A 24 8.55 1.31 13.43
CA GLU A 24 9.36 0.90 12.27
C GLU A 24 8.50 0.80 11.00
N ILE A 25 7.26 0.33 11.14
CA ILE A 25 6.32 0.20 10.02
C ILE A 25 5.78 1.58 9.62
N VAL A 26 5.37 2.41 10.58
CA VAL A 26 4.89 3.78 10.30
C VAL A 26 5.97 4.60 9.58
N THR A 27 7.21 4.53 10.05
CA THR A 27 8.34 5.23 9.40
C THR A 27 8.55 4.77 7.96
N LEU A 28 8.36 3.47 7.67
CA LEU A 28 8.45 2.95 6.31
C LEU A 28 7.30 3.44 5.43
N ILE A 29 6.05 3.42 5.93
CA ILE A 29 4.88 3.95 5.21
C ILE A 29 5.10 5.45 4.90
N ASP A 30 5.64 6.22 5.84
CA ASP A 30 5.93 7.65 5.67
C ASP A 30 6.97 7.89 4.59
N ALA A 31 8.12 7.21 4.68
CA ALA A 31 9.20 7.36 3.71
C ALA A 31 8.75 7.01 2.28
N GLU A 32 8.05 5.89 2.13
CA GLU A 32 7.58 5.45 0.81
C GLU A 32 6.47 6.34 0.25
N PHE A 33 5.54 6.78 1.10
CA PHE A 33 4.50 7.69 0.67
C PHE A 33 5.10 9.01 0.20
N LEU A 34 6.00 9.62 0.98
CA LEU A 34 6.64 10.88 0.62
C LEU A 34 7.48 10.74 -0.66
N GLN A 35 8.19 9.62 -0.84
CA GLN A 35 8.90 9.35 -2.09
C GLN A 35 7.93 9.28 -3.28
N TYR A 36 6.81 8.57 -3.12
CA TYR A 36 5.76 8.54 -4.13
C TYR A 36 5.20 9.93 -4.43
N VAL A 37 4.92 10.76 -3.42
CA VAL A 37 4.43 12.13 -3.60
C VAL A 37 5.39 12.93 -4.48
N ILE A 38 6.69 12.86 -4.19
CA ILE A 38 7.72 13.56 -4.96
C ILE A 38 7.75 13.07 -6.41
N ASP A 39 7.72 11.76 -6.65
CA ASP A 39 7.79 11.22 -8.01
C ASP A 39 6.50 11.46 -8.80
N PHE A 40 5.35 11.46 -8.13
CA PHE A 40 4.06 11.82 -8.72
C PHE A 40 4.05 13.29 -9.17
N PHE A 41 4.50 14.21 -8.33
CA PHE A 41 4.57 15.63 -8.71
C PHE A 41 5.57 15.90 -9.85
N LYS A 42 6.71 15.18 -9.89
CA LYS A 42 7.63 15.29 -11.04
C LYS A 42 6.94 14.91 -12.36
N ARG A 43 6.14 13.84 -12.37
CA ARG A 43 5.38 13.43 -13.57
C ARG A 43 4.42 14.51 -14.04
N ILE A 44 3.72 15.16 -13.12
CA ILE A 44 2.80 16.27 -13.43
C ILE A 44 3.56 17.46 -14.03
N VAL A 45 4.67 17.86 -13.40
CA VAL A 45 5.50 18.97 -13.91
C VAL A 45 6.05 18.65 -15.30
N ASP A 46 6.59 17.45 -15.49
CA ASP A 46 7.14 17.02 -16.78
C ASP A 46 6.09 17.02 -17.88
N ALA A 47 4.84 16.67 -17.56
CA ALA A 47 3.75 16.69 -18.51
C ALA A 47 3.31 18.10 -18.89
N LYS A 48 3.15 18.99 -17.88
CA LYS A 48 2.83 20.41 -18.10
C LYS A 48 3.92 21.13 -18.90
N LEU A 49 5.19 20.78 -18.67
CA LEU A 49 6.34 21.35 -19.40
C LEU A 49 6.43 20.90 -20.86
N LYS A 50 5.97 19.68 -21.19
CA LYS A 50 6.03 19.12 -22.55
C LYS A 50 4.98 19.72 -23.51
N ASN A 51 4.38 20.88 -23.18
CA ASN A 51 3.32 21.55 -23.95
C ASN A 51 2.07 20.69 -24.21
N LEU A 52 1.85 19.65 -23.41
CA LEU A 52 0.54 19.04 -23.33
C LEU A 52 -0.32 20.06 -22.59
N ASN A 53 -1.38 20.58 -23.22
CA ASN A 53 -2.47 21.19 -22.47
C ASN A 53 -2.96 20.12 -21.50
N VAL A 54 -2.44 20.15 -20.27
CA VAL A 54 -2.82 19.20 -19.24
C VAL A 54 -4.22 19.60 -18.81
N THR A 55 -5.18 19.01 -19.51
CA THR A 55 -6.61 19.07 -19.25
C THR A 55 -7.02 17.86 -18.41
N ILE A 56 -8.28 17.78 -18.03
CA ILE A 56 -8.81 16.59 -17.35
C ILE A 56 -8.64 15.34 -18.20
N ASP A 57 -8.77 15.45 -19.53
CA ASP A 57 -8.52 14.32 -20.45
C ASP A 57 -7.07 13.84 -20.37
N TRP A 58 -6.12 14.75 -20.11
CA TRP A 58 -4.74 14.37 -19.87
C TRP A 58 -4.62 13.55 -18.58
N TYR A 59 -5.22 14.00 -17.46
CA TYR A 59 -5.17 13.24 -16.21
C TYR A 59 -5.83 11.88 -16.40
N LYS A 60 -7.04 11.82 -16.98
CA LYS A 60 -7.72 10.55 -17.23
C LYS A 60 -6.85 9.61 -18.06
N LYS A 61 -6.25 10.11 -19.15
CA LYS A 61 -5.39 9.30 -20.02
C LYS A 61 -4.10 8.85 -19.34
N GLU A 62 -3.40 9.73 -18.65
CA GLU A 62 -2.10 9.45 -18.03
C GLU A 62 -2.24 8.62 -16.74
N LEU A 63 -3.27 8.88 -15.95
CA LEU A 63 -3.53 8.22 -14.69
C LEU A 63 -4.16 6.85 -14.86
N LEU A 64 -4.96 6.67 -15.92
CA LEU A 64 -5.70 5.42 -16.19
C LEU A 64 -5.21 4.74 -17.48
N ASP A 65 -3.96 4.98 -17.87
CA ASP A 65 -3.35 4.33 -19.04
C ASP A 65 -3.41 2.79 -18.85
N PRO A 66 -3.98 2.03 -19.81
CA PRO A 66 -4.06 0.58 -19.73
C PRO A 66 -2.69 -0.13 -19.60
N ASN A 67 -1.58 0.54 -19.91
CA ASN A 67 -0.23 0.01 -19.72
C ASN A 67 0.23 0.04 -18.26
N LEU A 68 -0.43 0.82 -17.40
CA LEU A 68 -0.14 0.86 -15.97
C LEU A 68 -0.52 -0.47 -15.28
N SER A 69 -0.03 -0.64 -14.06
CA SER A 69 -0.44 -1.73 -13.19
C SER A 69 -1.91 -1.52 -12.77
N SER A 70 -2.65 -2.60 -12.55
CA SER A 70 -4.02 -2.51 -12.03
C SER A 70 -4.08 -1.75 -10.70
N ASP A 71 -3.04 -1.87 -9.87
CA ASP A 71 -2.97 -1.17 -8.58
C ASP A 71 -2.86 0.35 -8.79
N ASP A 72 -2.00 0.79 -9.72
CA ASP A 72 -1.85 2.21 -10.04
C ASP A 72 -3.12 2.78 -10.70
N ILE A 73 -3.74 2.04 -11.62
CA ILE A 73 -5.00 2.46 -12.27
C ILE A 73 -6.10 2.68 -11.21
N ALA A 74 -6.25 1.75 -10.27
CA ALA A 74 -7.20 1.89 -9.18
C ALA A 74 -6.86 3.10 -8.29
N ILE A 75 -5.61 3.23 -7.85
CA ILE A 75 -5.20 4.33 -6.97
C ILE A 75 -5.41 5.68 -7.64
N ASN A 76 -5.06 5.80 -8.91
CA ASN A 76 -5.15 7.07 -9.61
C ASN A 76 -6.60 7.46 -9.94
N SER A 77 -7.53 6.50 -10.04
CA SER A 77 -8.97 6.80 -10.13
C SER A 77 -9.59 7.21 -8.80
N GLY A 78 -8.84 7.15 -7.70
CA GLY A 78 -9.34 7.42 -6.36
C GLY A 78 -9.94 6.19 -5.68
N LEU A 79 -9.61 4.98 -6.13
CA LEU A 79 -10.09 3.72 -5.56
C LEU A 79 -8.95 2.84 -5.01
N ASN A 80 -9.26 2.05 -4.00
CA ASN A 80 -8.42 0.92 -3.62
C ASN A 80 -8.81 -0.29 -4.46
N LYS A 81 -7.85 -1.04 -5.01
CA LYS A 81 -8.13 -2.29 -5.74
C LYS A 81 -8.94 -3.31 -4.94
N LYS A 82 -8.75 -3.34 -3.61
CA LYS A 82 -9.57 -4.19 -2.71
C LYS A 82 -11.04 -3.77 -2.72
N THR A 83 -11.32 -2.46 -2.81
CA THR A 83 -12.68 -1.94 -2.95
C THR A 83 -13.31 -2.42 -4.24
N ILE A 84 -12.60 -2.31 -5.37
CA ILE A 84 -13.07 -2.84 -6.67
C ILE A 84 -13.32 -4.35 -6.56
N SER A 85 -12.38 -5.10 -5.98
CA SER A 85 -12.55 -6.54 -5.77
C SER A 85 -13.80 -6.89 -4.97
N ASN A 86 -14.16 -6.08 -3.96
CA ASN A 86 -15.35 -6.31 -3.15
C ASN A 86 -16.64 -5.93 -3.88
N MET A 87 -16.61 -4.87 -4.70
CA MET A 87 -17.77 -4.41 -5.47
C MET A 87 -18.11 -5.36 -6.63
N TYR A 88 -17.10 -5.83 -7.36
CA TYR A 88 -17.27 -6.62 -8.58
C TYR A 88 -16.97 -8.11 -8.38
N ASN A 89 -16.64 -8.54 -7.17
CA ASN A 89 -16.17 -9.90 -6.83
C ASN A 89 -14.99 -10.38 -7.70
N SER A 90 -14.23 -9.43 -8.27
CA SER A 90 -13.11 -9.70 -9.17
C SER A 90 -12.18 -8.49 -9.24
N ALA A 91 -10.91 -8.75 -9.52
CA ALA A 91 -9.87 -7.73 -9.66
C ALA A 91 -9.00 -7.98 -10.91
N THR A 92 -9.60 -8.53 -11.97
CA THR A 92 -8.93 -8.63 -13.28
C THR A 92 -8.60 -7.23 -13.80
N LYS A 93 -7.59 -7.15 -14.68
CA LYS A 93 -7.11 -5.85 -15.16
C LYS A 93 -8.20 -5.08 -15.91
N GLU A 94 -9.04 -5.80 -16.65
CA GLU A 94 -10.17 -5.26 -17.42
C GLU A 94 -11.22 -4.66 -16.49
N ILE A 95 -11.64 -5.40 -15.45
CA ILE A 95 -12.62 -4.93 -14.47
C ILE A 95 -12.08 -3.74 -13.68
N VAL A 96 -10.80 -3.78 -13.30
CA VAL A 96 -10.17 -2.65 -12.61
C VAL A 96 -10.13 -1.41 -13.49
N LEU A 97 -9.81 -1.55 -14.77
CA LEU A 97 -9.80 -0.43 -15.72
C LEU A 97 -11.20 0.16 -15.90
N GLU A 98 -12.20 -0.69 -16.14
CA GLU A 98 -13.60 -0.28 -16.32
C GLU A 98 -14.14 0.46 -15.08
N ALA A 99 -14.03 -0.16 -13.90
CA ALA A 99 -14.48 0.44 -12.64
C ALA A 99 -13.73 1.75 -12.33
N SER A 100 -12.45 1.83 -12.68
CA SER A 100 -11.64 3.03 -12.47
C SER A 100 -12.04 4.18 -13.40
N LEU A 101 -12.37 3.88 -14.66
CA LEU A 101 -12.85 4.89 -15.61
C LEU A 101 -14.19 5.46 -15.17
N GLU A 102 -15.13 4.59 -14.79
CA GLU A 102 -16.46 4.97 -14.30
C GLU A 102 -16.38 5.82 -13.02
N HIS A 103 -15.57 5.39 -12.05
CA HIS A 103 -15.37 6.12 -10.81
C HIS A 103 -14.68 7.46 -11.03
N TYR A 104 -13.68 7.53 -11.90
CA TYR A 104 -13.00 8.79 -12.19
C TYR A 104 -13.96 9.83 -12.77
N ASP A 105 -14.85 9.42 -13.68
CA ASP A 105 -15.87 10.31 -14.24
C ASP A 105 -16.85 10.79 -13.16
N THR A 106 -17.28 9.90 -12.26
CA THR A 106 -18.16 10.23 -11.13
C THR A 106 -17.49 11.20 -10.15
N LEU A 107 -16.22 10.95 -9.81
CA LEU A 107 -15.41 11.81 -8.95
C LEU A 107 -15.28 13.20 -9.57
N TYR A 108 -14.99 13.26 -10.87
CA TYR A 108 -14.84 14.53 -11.57
C TYR A 108 -16.13 15.36 -11.56
N GLN A 109 -17.29 14.73 -11.82
CA GLN A 109 -18.56 15.44 -11.71
C GLN A 109 -18.83 15.94 -10.29
N SER A 110 -18.56 15.11 -9.29
CA SER A 110 -18.70 15.50 -7.87
C SER A 110 -17.81 16.70 -7.51
N ILE A 111 -16.62 16.80 -8.09
CA ILE A 111 -15.72 17.94 -7.90
C ILE A 111 -16.28 19.20 -8.58
N ASN A 112 -16.77 19.10 -9.83
CA ASN A 112 -17.36 20.25 -10.52
C ASN A 112 -18.59 20.77 -9.79
N ASP A 113 -19.50 19.87 -9.38
CA ASP A 113 -20.70 20.21 -8.64
C ASP A 113 -20.35 20.94 -7.34
N LEU A 114 -19.29 20.52 -6.66
CA LEU A 114 -18.81 21.19 -5.44
C LEU A 114 -18.31 22.61 -5.73
N ILE A 115 -17.57 22.81 -6.82
CA ILE A 115 -17.03 24.13 -7.19
C ILE A 115 -18.14 25.09 -7.67
N GLU A 116 -19.14 24.58 -8.39
CA GLU A 116 -20.27 25.38 -8.86
C GLU A 116 -21.17 25.84 -7.71
N ASN A 117 -21.30 25.02 -6.66
CA ASN A 117 -22.16 25.32 -5.50
C ASN A 117 -21.45 26.13 -4.39
N ASP A 118 -20.12 26.01 -4.23
CA ASP A 118 -19.32 26.67 -3.17
C ASP A 118 -18.32 27.71 -3.75
N GLY A 119 -18.85 28.69 -4.48
CA GLY A 119 -18.08 29.66 -5.29
C GLY A 119 -17.09 30.60 -4.57
N ASP A 120 -16.95 30.51 -3.25
CA ASP A 120 -16.09 31.40 -2.46
C ASP A 120 -14.69 30.82 -2.15
N ILE A 121 -14.46 29.52 -2.38
CA ILE A 121 -13.18 28.88 -2.05
C ILE A 121 -12.38 28.60 -3.32
N ASN A 122 -11.20 29.23 -3.44
CA ASN A 122 -10.22 28.94 -4.48
C ASN A 122 -9.05 28.13 -3.90
N ILE A 123 -8.76 26.97 -4.50
CA ILE A 123 -7.63 26.11 -4.15
C ILE A 123 -6.63 26.14 -5.31
N THR A 124 -5.37 26.47 -5.02
CA THR A 124 -4.28 26.43 -5.99
C THR A 124 -3.11 25.67 -5.40
N LEU A 125 -2.67 24.62 -6.10
CA LEU A 125 -1.48 23.86 -5.74
C LEU A 125 -0.34 24.21 -6.70
N THR A 126 0.69 24.87 -6.16
CA THR A 126 1.89 25.25 -6.92
C THR A 126 3.00 24.23 -6.70
N ILE A 127 3.46 23.60 -7.77
CA ILE A 127 4.58 22.65 -7.76
C ILE A 127 5.83 23.36 -8.30
N LYS A 128 6.86 23.48 -7.47
CA LYS A 128 8.16 24.03 -7.86
C LYS A 128 9.20 22.91 -8.00
N LEU A 129 9.73 22.76 -9.21
CA LEU A 129 10.82 21.84 -9.52
C LEU A 129 11.99 22.62 -10.09
N ARG A 130 13.05 22.81 -9.28
CA ARG A 130 14.19 23.68 -9.60
C ARG A 130 13.71 25.10 -9.92
N ASN A 131 13.92 25.57 -11.15
CA ASN A 131 13.54 26.92 -11.60
C ASN A 131 12.18 26.95 -12.32
N VAL A 132 11.47 25.83 -12.37
CA VAL A 132 10.15 25.72 -12.98
C VAL A 132 9.08 25.72 -11.89
N SER A 133 8.02 26.49 -12.10
CA SER A 133 6.80 26.46 -11.30
C SER A 133 5.62 26.10 -12.19
N VAL A 134 4.76 25.21 -11.72
CA VAL A 134 3.53 24.82 -12.39
C VAL A 134 2.39 24.96 -11.40
N ASP A 135 1.34 25.65 -11.78
CA ASP A 135 0.13 25.79 -10.98
C ASP A 135 -0.94 24.80 -11.46
N LEU A 136 -1.60 24.18 -10.50
CA LEU A 136 -2.78 23.36 -10.71
C LEU A 136 -4.01 24.17 -10.37
N ASN A 137 -5.01 24.14 -11.26
CA ASN A 137 -6.32 24.73 -10.94
C ASN A 137 -7.05 23.89 -9.86
N ILE A 138 -8.22 24.35 -9.42
CA ILE A 138 -8.98 23.69 -8.34
C ILE A 138 -9.35 22.23 -8.66
N ASN A 139 -9.80 21.94 -9.89
CA ASN A 139 -10.13 20.59 -10.34
C ASN A 139 -8.92 19.67 -10.29
N GLU A 140 -7.80 20.12 -10.87
CA GLU A 140 -6.55 19.39 -10.88
C GLU A 140 -6.03 19.14 -9.46
N SER A 141 -6.10 20.16 -8.60
CA SER A 141 -5.65 20.09 -7.22
C SER A 141 -6.45 19.04 -6.43
N LEU A 142 -7.77 19.01 -6.58
CA LEU A 142 -8.64 18.07 -5.86
C LEU A 142 -8.46 16.62 -6.36
N ILE A 143 -8.28 16.41 -7.67
CA ILE A 143 -7.94 15.09 -8.23
C ILE A 143 -6.62 14.59 -7.63
N VAL A 144 -5.59 15.43 -7.67
CA VAL A 144 -4.26 15.09 -7.13
C VAL A 144 -4.34 14.77 -5.63
N ILE A 145 -5.04 15.59 -4.83
CA ILE A 145 -5.22 15.34 -3.40
C ILE A 145 -5.88 13.98 -3.17
N ASN A 146 -6.93 13.65 -3.92
CA ASN A 146 -7.62 12.37 -3.77
C ASN A 146 -6.71 11.18 -4.12
N THR A 147 -5.98 11.25 -5.24
CA THR A 147 -4.99 10.22 -5.62
C THR A 147 -3.95 10.00 -4.51
N LEU A 148 -3.42 11.08 -3.94
CA LEU A 148 -2.45 11.00 -2.84
C LEU A 148 -3.07 10.38 -1.57
N ALA A 149 -4.29 10.75 -1.22
CA ALA A 149 -5.01 10.19 -0.08
C ALA A 149 -5.24 8.68 -0.23
N VAL A 150 -5.67 8.25 -1.41
CA VAL A 150 -5.91 6.83 -1.72
C VAL A 150 -4.59 6.06 -1.74
N LYS A 151 -3.51 6.61 -2.30
CA LYS A 151 -2.19 5.97 -2.23
C LYS A 151 -1.75 5.77 -0.78
N ARG A 152 -1.91 6.79 0.08
CA ARG A 152 -1.54 6.70 1.49
C ARG A 152 -2.33 5.59 2.20
N ALA A 153 -3.64 5.51 1.95
CA ALA A 153 -4.49 4.47 2.51
C ALA A 153 -4.09 3.06 2.01
N ALA A 154 -3.80 2.92 0.71
CA ALA A 154 -3.35 1.67 0.12
C ALA A 154 -2.00 1.20 0.69
N LEU A 155 -1.03 2.11 0.85
CA LEU A 155 0.26 1.81 1.47
C LEU A 155 0.09 1.35 2.92
N ARG A 156 -0.75 2.05 3.71
CA ARG A 156 -1.04 1.67 5.09
C ARG A 156 -1.55 0.22 5.14
N GLY A 157 -2.62 -0.10 4.42
CA GLY A 157 -3.18 -1.45 4.42
C GLY A 157 -2.19 -2.51 3.92
N GLY A 158 -1.48 -2.24 2.84
CA GLY A 158 -0.53 -3.19 2.24
C GLY A 158 0.68 -3.48 3.13
N LEU A 159 1.28 -2.45 3.75
CA LEU A 159 2.50 -2.61 4.55
C LEU A 159 2.26 -3.32 5.88
N TRP A 160 1.14 -3.10 6.56
CA TRP A 160 0.81 -3.84 7.78
C TRP A 160 0.68 -5.34 7.52
N SER A 161 -0.06 -5.71 6.47
CA SER A 161 -0.20 -7.10 6.05
C SER A 161 1.15 -7.73 5.64
N THR A 162 1.95 -6.98 4.87
CA THR A 162 3.27 -7.45 4.40
C THR A 162 4.25 -7.63 5.56
N ALA A 163 4.28 -6.69 6.49
CA ALA A 163 5.15 -6.74 7.67
C ALA A 163 4.82 -7.95 8.56
N GLY A 164 3.54 -8.26 8.78
CA GLY A 164 3.10 -9.48 9.47
C GLY A 164 3.71 -10.72 8.81
N LYS A 165 3.38 -10.96 7.55
CA LYS A 165 3.83 -12.15 6.80
C LYS A 165 5.35 -12.33 6.76
N GLN A 166 6.11 -11.22 6.65
CA GLN A 166 7.56 -11.28 6.52
C GLN A 166 8.29 -11.39 7.87
N VAL A 167 7.67 -10.97 8.97
CA VAL A 167 8.28 -11.01 10.31
C VAL A 167 7.87 -12.26 11.10
N GLU A 168 6.67 -12.79 10.90
CA GLU A 168 6.12 -13.92 11.68
C GLU A 168 7.04 -15.14 11.66
N LYS A 169 7.53 -15.54 10.48
CA LYS A 169 8.41 -16.72 10.34
C LYS A 169 9.80 -16.50 10.97
N PRO A 170 10.54 -15.41 10.66
CA PRO A 170 11.84 -15.16 11.31
C PRO A 170 11.75 -14.91 12.82
N LEU A 171 10.63 -14.36 13.31
CA LEU A 171 10.36 -14.21 14.74
C LEU A 171 10.31 -15.59 15.42
N MET A 172 9.59 -16.55 14.85
CA MET A 172 9.51 -17.91 15.41
C MET A 172 10.86 -18.60 15.49
N ILE A 173 11.68 -18.47 14.43
CA ILE A 173 13.06 -18.98 14.45
C ILE A 173 13.87 -18.31 15.57
N THR A 174 13.71 -17.00 15.73
CA THR A 174 14.43 -16.23 16.76
C THR A 174 14.04 -16.70 18.16
N LEU A 175 12.75 -16.91 18.42
CA LEU A 175 12.26 -17.44 19.69
C LEU A 175 12.80 -18.84 19.96
N CYS A 176 12.75 -19.76 18.99
CA CYS A 176 13.31 -21.10 19.13
C CYS A 176 14.79 -21.05 19.50
N LYS A 177 15.58 -20.18 18.85
CA LYS A 177 17.00 -19.98 19.15
C LYS A 177 17.22 -19.38 20.55
N LEU A 178 16.42 -18.39 20.96
CA LEU A 178 16.52 -17.78 22.29
C LEU A 178 16.26 -18.78 23.41
N PHE A 179 15.36 -19.73 23.21
CA PHE A 179 15.07 -20.80 24.16
C PHE A 179 15.90 -22.07 23.93
N ASN A 180 16.95 -22.01 23.12
CA ASN A 180 17.84 -23.14 22.80
C ASN A 180 17.12 -24.40 22.29
N VAL A 181 16.00 -24.23 21.57
CA VAL A 181 15.30 -25.34 20.92
C VAL A 181 16.19 -25.92 19.82
N PRO A 182 16.51 -27.21 19.82
CA PRO A 182 17.33 -27.82 18.78
C PRO A 182 16.66 -27.72 17.40
N ALA A 183 17.46 -27.53 16.33
CA ALA A 183 16.94 -27.36 14.97
C ALA A 183 16.08 -28.53 14.45
N LYS A 184 16.25 -29.73 15.00
CA LYS A 184 15.39 -30.90 14.69
C LYS A 184 13.96 -30.78 15.23
N HIS A 185 13.72 -29.84 16.15
CA HIS A 185 12.44 -29.64 16.83
C HIS A 185 11.62 -28.48 16.26
N PHE A 186 12.04 -27.89 15.14
CA PHE A 186 11.22 -26.92 14.42
C PHE A 186 11.50 -26.94 12.92
N ASP A 187 10.49 -26.63 12.12
CA ASP A 187 10.58 -26.65 10.65
C ASP A 187 9.73 -25.52 10.02
N GLN A 188 10.25 -24.99 8.92
CA GLN A 188 9.63 -23.93 8.10
C GLN A 188 9.59 -24.31 6.60
N SER A 189 10.20 -25.44 6.21
CA SER A 189 10.50 -25.79 4.82
C SER A 189 9.39 -26.56 4.10
N ARG A 190 8.43 -27.13 4.85
CA ARG A 190 7.34 -27.93 4.27
C ARG A 190 6.13 -27.07 3.93
N LEU A 191 5.91 -26.86 2.63
CA LEU A 191 4.62 -26.41 2.10
C LEU A 191 3.58 -27.52 2.35
N PRO A 192 2.45 -27.26 3.03
CA PRO A 192 1.43 -28.28 3.24
C PRO A 192 0.75 -28.64 1.91
N GLU A 193 0.37 -29.92 1.74
CA GLU A 193 -0.47 -30.38 0.62
C GLU A 193 -1.87 -29.74 0.62
N SER A 194 -2.31 -29.18 1.74
CA SER A 194 -3.58 -28.44 1.85
C SER A 194 -3.43 -26.97 1.48
N MET A 195 -4.45 -26.39 0.83
CA MET A 195 -4.56 -24.97 0.46
C MET A 195 -4.48 -23.94 1.61
N ARG A 196 -4.17 -24.34 2.85
CA ARG A 196 -3.86 -23.43 3.96
C ARG A 196 -2.37 -23.48 4.26
N GLU A 197 -1.68 -22.38 3.95
CA GLU A 197 -0.29 -22.15 4.32
C GLU A 197 -0.15 -22.24 5.86
N VAL A 198 0.69 -23.14 6.34
CA VAL A 198 1.06 -23.23 7.76
C VAL A 198 2.40 -22.53 7.91
N ASP A 199 2.46 -21.50 8.76
CA ASP A 199 3.63 -20.62 8.85
C ASP A 199 4.84 -21.27 9.51
N PHE A 200 4.63 -22.18 10.48
CA PHE A 200 5.70 -22.80 11.27
C PHE A 200 5.28 -24.13 11.91
N TYR A 201 6.23 -25.03 12.17
CA TYR A 201 6.01 -26.26 12.92
C TYR A 201 6.94 -26.35 14.14
N LEU A 202 6.38 -26.76 15.28
CA LEU A 202 7.13 -27.31 16.39
C LEU A 202 7.02 -28.84 16.36
N ILE A 203 8.15 -29.52 16.54
CA ILE A 203 8.24 -30.98 16.45
C ILE A 203 8.62 -31.49 17.84
N GLY A 204 7.79 -32.36 18.41
CA GLY A 204 8.04 -33.01 19.69
C GLY A 204 9.14 -34.07 19.61
N ASN A 205 9.10 -35.06 20.51
CA ASN A 205 10.12 -36.11 20.56
C ASN A 205 10.02 -37.10 19.40
N THR A 206 8.84 -37.22 18.78
CA THR A 206 8.62 -38.06 17.61
C THR A 206 8.10 -37.24 16.43
N ASP A 207 8.35 -37.70 15.20
CA ASP A 207 7.84 -37.06 13.98
C ASP A 207 6.29 -37.04 13.89
N LYS A 208 5.62 -37.82 14.74
CA LYS A 208 4.15 -37.84 14.88
C LYS A 208 3.64 -36.66 15.73
N ASP A 209 4.51 -36.04 16.52
CA ASP A 209 4.19 -34.92 17.41
C ASP A 209 4.46 -33.57 16.72
N ARG A 210 3.84 -33.34 15.56
CA ARG A 210 3.99 -32.09 14.80
C ARG A 210 2.87 -31.13 15.14
N PHE A 211 3.22 -30.02 15.77
CA PHE A 211 2.30 -28.95 16.13
C PHE A 211 2.39 -27.82 15.11
N ARG A 212 1.24 -27.46 14.55
CA ARG A 212 1.13 -26.29 13.66
C ARG A 212 1.14 -25.03 14.51
N CYS A 213 1.98 -24.08 14.14
CA CYS A 213 2.08 -22.80 14.82
C CYS A 213 1.79 -21.69 13.83
N GLU A 214 0.85 -20.84 14.21
CA GLU A 214 0.57 -19.58 13.53
C GLU A 214 0.86 -18.46 14.52
N VAL A 215 1.70 -17.52 14.10
CA VAL A 215 1.93 -16.29 14.85
C VAL A 215 1.33 -15.17 14.05
N LYS A 216 0.63 -14.26 14.72
CA LYS A 216 0.20 -13.01 14.13
C LYS A 216 0.76 -11.86 14.92
N LEU A 217 1.35 -10.89 14.22
CA LEU A 217 1.71 -9.62 14.81
C LEU A 217 0.43 -8.83 15.11
N MET A 218 -0.18 -9.12 16.26
CA MET A 218 -1.41 -8.45 16.71
C MET A 218 -1.07 -7.10 17.34
N GLY A 219 -1.51 -6.01 16.72
CA GLY A 219 -1.65 -4.73 17.40
C GLY A 219 -2.95 -4.69 18.22
N LYS A 220 -2.99 -3.94 19.32
CA LYS A 220 -4.27 -3.47 19.89
C LYS A 220 -4.90 -2.55 18.84
N GLY A 221 -5.81 -3.10 18.05
CA GLY A 221 -6.20 -2.57 16.75
C GLY A 221 -5.19 -2.98 15.68
N ASN A 222 -5.61 -3.84 14.75
CA ASN A 222 -4.97 -3.87 13.44
C ASN A 222 -5.23 -2.49 12.83
N PRO A 223 -4.24 -1.61 12.63
CA PRO A 223 -4.47 -0.27 12.09
C PRO A 223 -4.92 -0.30 10.62
N GLU A 224 -5.24 -1.46 10.06
CA GLU A 224 -6.14 -1.59 8.91
C GLU A 224 -7.59 -1.14 9.20
N SER A 225 -7.95 -0.91 10.48
CA SER A 225 -9.24 -0.34 10.92
C SER A 225 -9.27 1.19 10.84
#